data_AF-A0A0L0FLD7-F1
#
_entry.id   AF-A0A0L0FLD7-F1
#
_cell.length_a   1.000
_cell.length_b   1.000
_cell.length_c   1.000
_cell.angle_alpha   90.00
_cell.angle_beta   90.00
_cell.angle_gamma   90.00
#
_symmetry.space_group_name_H-M   'P 1'
#
loop_
_entity.id
_entity.type
_entity.pdbx_description
1 polymer ?
#
loop_
_entity_poly.entity_id
_entity_poly.type
_entity_poly.pdbx_seq_one_letter_code
_entity_poly.pdbx_strand_id
1 'polypeptide(L)'
;MILNRVSNGIYLRYRQQSRLSFYAASLSRARYSSTLQRNANTADPQPNHVAVQNHIVELKSQPLEKIDVHQLLSFDKIDTEEYRTTNAQYLQRTLPMRMAHRVHDFQLLPFIVGCNPAIKSVYELQVHNFDLLRRFPEITTIGEEKEFLHMITDLLNQNSDVVNTLARGFGQCKHHMPKDQLTRVSDRR
;
A
#
# COMPACT_ATOMS: atom_id res chain seq x y z
N MET A 1 6.74 19.51 3.37
CA MET A 1 5.50 20.21 3.80
C MET A 1 4.63 20.71 2.63
N ILE A 2 4.77 20.16 1.41
CA ILE A 2 4.02 20.59 0.21
C ILE A 2 3.19 19.44 -0.41
N LEU A 3 3.60 18.17 -0.21
CA LEU A 3 2.78 16.98 -0.52
C LEU A 3 1.46 16.90 0.28
N ASN A 4 1.35 17.66 1.38
CA ASN A 4 0.13 17.77 2.19
C ASN A 4 -0.88 18.79 1.63
N ARG A 5 -0.57 19.55 0.56
CA ARG A 5 -1.51 20.52 -0.03
C ARG A 5 -2.14 20.07 -1.33
N VAL A 6 -1.44 19.28 -2.15
CA VAL A 6 -1.99 18.69 -3.39
C VAL A 6 -3.07 17.66 -3.07
N SER A 7 -2.87 16.84 -2.02
CA SER A 7 -3.89 15.91 -1.54
C SER A 7 -5.15 16.63 -1.03
N ASN A 8 -5.05 17.84 -0.48
CA ASN A 8 -6.22 18.55 0.02
C ASN A 8 -7.12 19.15 -1.08
N GLY A 9 -6.58 19.56 -2.23
CA GLY A 9 -7.38 20.20 -3.30
C GLY A 9 -8.32 19.23 -4.03
N ILE A 10 -7.85 18.01 -4.29
CA ILE A 10 -8.60 16.97 -5.00
C ILE A 10 -9.54 16.21 -4.02
N TYR A 11 -9.11 15.98 -2.78
CA TYR A 11 -9.93 15.32 -1.75
C TYR A 11 -11.10 16.17 -1.24
N LEU A 12 -10.98 17.51 -1.25
CA LEU A 12 -12.05 18.38 -0.75
C LEU A 12 -13.29 18.42 -1.65
N ARG A 13 -13.17 18.16 -2.96
CA ARG A 13 -14.33 18.10 -3.86
C ARG A 13 -15.09 16.78 -3.75
N TYR A 14 -14.43 15.68 -3.42
CA TYR A 14 -15.09 14.39 -3.20
C TYR A 14 -15.79 14.26 -1.83
N ARG A 15 -15.42 15.12 -0.86
CA ARG A 15 -15.96 15.09 0.51
C ARG A 15 -17.37 15.68 0.66
N GLN A 16 -17.87 16.45 -0.30
CA GLN A 16 -19.22 17.06 -0.21
C GLN A 16 -20.38 16.12 -0.58
N GLN A 17 -20.11 14.93 -1.15
CA GLN A 17 -21.11 13.85 -1.25
C GLN A 17 -21.09 12.92 -0.02
N SER A 18 -21.07 13.55 1.15
CA SER A 18 -22.00 13.35 2.26
C SER A 18 -22.54 11.94 2.53
N ARG A 19 -22.06 11.41 3.66
CA ARG A 19 -22.84 10.75 4.74
C ARG A 19 -23.31 9.29 4.52
N LEU A 20 -23.26 8.76 3.31
CA LEU A 20 -23.56 7.33 3.06
C LEU A 20 -22.35 6.39 3.27
N SER A 21 -21.11 6.92 3.20
CA SER A 21 -19.88 6.13 3.32
C SER A 21 -19.57 5.65 4.75
N PHE A 22 -20.05 6.37 5.78
CA PHE A 22 -19.88 5.94 7.17
C PHE A 22 -20.71 4.69 7.52
N TYR A 23 -21.91 4.57 6.95
CA TYR A 23 -22.73 3.37 7.05
C TYR A 23 -22.21 2.23 6.15
N ALA A 24 -21.61 2.54 5.00
CA ALA A 24 -20.95 1.54 4.16
C ALA A 24 -19.68 0.98 4.83
N ALA A 25 -18.88 1.81 5.52
CA ALA A 25 -17.65 1.40 6.18
C ALA A 25 -17.88 0.44 7.37
N SER A 26 -18.96 0.60 8.13
CA SER A 26 -19.33 -0.36 9.19
C SER A 26 -19.81 -1.70 8.61
N LEU A 27 -20.49 -1.68 7.45
CA LEU A 27 -20.85 -2.88 6.71
C LEU A 27 -19.62 -3.57 6.08
N SER A 28 -18.65 -2.82 5.56
CA SER A 28 -17.38 -3.36 5.03
C SER A 28 -16.53 -4.00 6.14
N ARG A 29 -16.52 -3.41 7.34
CA ARG A 29 -15.82 -3.94 8.52
C ARG A 29 -16.47 -5.21 9.07
N ALA A 30 -17.81 -5.27 9.09
CA ALA A 30 -18.56 -6.47 9.45
C ALA A 30 -18.43 -7.59 8.38
N ARG A 31 -18.33 -7.22 7.09
CA ARG A 31 -18.02 -8.14 5.99
C ARG A 31 -16.58 -8.69 6.10
N TYR A 32 -15.58 -7.89 6.47
CA TYR A 32 -14.19 -8.37 6.63
C TYR A 32 -13.99 -9.32 7.81
N SER A 33 -14.66 -9.06 8.94
CA SER A 33 -14.63 -9.95 10.11
C SER A 33 -15.30 -11.30 9.83
N SER A 34 -16.33 -11.31 8.97
CA SER A 34 -17.04 -12.53 8.57
C SER A 34 -16.43 -13.23 7.35
N THR A 35 -15.73 -12.54 6.45
CA THR A 35 -14.99 -13.17 5.33
C THR A 35 -13.71 -13.86 5.79
N LEU A 36 -13.01 -13.36 6.81
CA LEU A 36 -11.89 -14.10 7.41
C LEU A 36 -12.33 -15.41 8.09
N GLN A 37 -13.58 -15.51 8.55
CA GLN A 37 -14.14 -16.75 9.11
C GLN A 37 -14.85 -17.63 8.05
N ARG A 38 -15.45 -17.05 7.01
CA ARG A 38 -16.14 -17.82 5.94
C ARG A 38 -15.20 -18.40 4.88
N ASN A 39 -14.04 -17.79 4.63
CA ASN A 39 -13.16 -18.20 3.54
C ASN A 39 -12.15 -19.30 3.90
N ALA A 40 -12.34 -19.99 5.04
CA ALA A 40 -11.61 -21.23 5.34
C ALA A 40 -12.01 -22.41 4.43
N ASN A 41 -13.11 -22.29 3.67
CA ASN A 41 -13.72 -23.41 2.95
C ASN A 41 -13.90 -23.20 1.43
N THR A 42 -13.41 -22.09 0.86
CA THR A 42 -13.40 -21.89 -0.59
C THR A 42 -11.96 -21.67 -1.05
N ALA A 43 -11.41 -22.69 -1.69
CA ALA A 43 -10.09 -22.70 -2.29
C ALA A 43 -10.03 -21.72 -3.49
N ASP A 44 -9.97 -20.42 -3.18
CA ASP A 44 -9.27 -19.49 -4.04
C ASP A 44 -7.80 -19.95 -4.08
N PRO A 45 -7.12 -20.00 -5.24
CA PRO A 45 -5.73 -20.42 -5.25
C PRO A 45 -4.98 -19.42 -4.38
N GLN A 46 -4.57 -19.86 -3.18
CA GLN A 46 -3.70 -19.07 -2.33
C GLN A 46 -2.59 -18.56 -3.24
N PRO A 47 -2.35 -17.23 -3.28
CA PRO A 47 -1.24 -16.68 -4.03
C PRO A 47 -0.05 -17.55 -3.70
N ASN A 48 0.54 -18.16 -4.72
CA ASN A 48 1.68 -19.05 -4.56
C ASN A 48 2.77 -18.25 -3.83
N HIS A 49 2.81 -18.38 -2.50
CA HIS A 49 3.59 -17.52 -1.62
C HIS A 49 5.06 -17.51 -2.05
N VAL A 50 5.53 -18.65 -2.55
CA VAL A 50 6.86 -18.83 -3.15
C VAL A 50 7.06 -17.95 -4.39
N ALA A 51 6.11 -17.91 -5.33
CA ALA A 51 6.28 -17.10 -6.53
C ALA A 51 6.15 -15.60 -6.25
N VAL A 52 5.23 -15.21 -5.35
CA VAL A 52 5.12 -13.81 -4.89
C VAL A 52 6.43 -13.39 -4.22
N GLN A 53 7.00 -14.24 -3.36
CA GLN A 53 8.27 -13.99 -2.70
C GLN A 53 9.45 -13.89 -3.69
N ASN A 54 9.49 -14.74 -4.73
CA ASN A 54 10.52 -14.65 -5.77
C ASN A 54 10.46 -13.29 -6.50
N HIS A 55 9.27 -12.80 -6.81
CA HIS A 55 9.10 -11.49 -7.45
C HIS A 55 9.48 -10.33 -6.52
N ILE A 56 9.21 -10.45 -5.21
CA ILE A 56 9.64 -9.46 -4.22
C ILE A 56 11.18 -9.37 -4.22
N VAL A 57 11.87 -10.52 -4.25
CA VAL A 57 13.35 -10.56 -4.29
C VAL A 57 13.88 -9.93 -5.58
N GLU A 58 13.25 -10.24 -6.72
CA GLU A 58 13.61 -9.69 -8.03
C GLU A 58 13.44 -8.17 -8.08
N LEU A 59 12.26 -7.65 -7.74
CA LEU A 59 11.97 -6.21 -7.79
C LEU A 59 12.75 -5.40 -6.76
N LYS A 60 13.09 -6.01 -5.62
CA LYS A 60 13.96 -5.38 -4.61
C LYS A 60 15.39 -5.18 -5.12
N SER A 61 15.88 -6.04 -6.02
CA SER A 61 17.23 -5.88 -6.59
C SER A 61 17.34 -4.64 -7.49
N GLN A 62 16.21 -4.10 -7.95
CA GLN A 62 16.17 -2.92 -8.80
C GLN A 62 16.28 -1.63 -7.96
N PRO A 63 17.08 -0.64 -8.43
CA PRO A 63 17.21 0.63 -7.74
C PRO A 63 15.91 1.44 -7.84
N LEU A 64 15.49 2.01 -6.71
CA LEU A 64 14.35 2.93 -6.69
C LEU A 64 14.71 4.23 -7.40
N GLU A 65 13.98 4.54 -8.47
CA GLU A 65 14.07 5.80 -9.19
C GLU A 65 13.66 6.96 -8.26
N LYS A 66 14.53 7.98 -8.16
CA LYS A 66 14.26 9.19 -7.40
C LYS A 66 13.57 10.20 -8.32
N ILE A 67 12.38 10.64 -7.94
CA ILE A 67 11.65 11.69 -8.64
C ILE A 67 12.16 13.03 -8.12
N ASP A 68 12.55 13.92 -9.03
CA ASP A 68 12.93 15.29 -8.68
C ASP A 68 11.69 16.16 -8.40
N VAL A 69 11.83 17.17 -7.55
CA VAL A 69 10.76 18.11 -7.21
C VAL A 69 10.28 18.85 -8.45
N HIS A 70 11.17 19.18 -9.38
CA HIS A 70 10.79 19.82 -10.65
C HIS A 70 9.94 18.90 -11.53
N GLN A 71 10.24 17.59 -11.57
CA GLN A 71 9.41 16.60 -12.24
C GLN A 71 8.04 16.47 -11.56
N LEU A 72 8.00 16.50 -10.22
CA LEU A 72 6.73 16.47 -9.49
C LEU A 72 5.84 17.67 -9.81
N LEU A 73 6.43 18.87 -9.92
CA LEU A 73 5.72 20.10 -10.27
C LEU A 73 5.24 20.13 -11.72
N SER A 74 5.83 19.32 -12.62
CA SER A 74 5.33 19.19 -13.99
C SER A 74 4.06 18.36 -14.11
N PHE A 75 3.75 17.48 -13.15
CA PHE A 75 2.53 16.67 -13.18
C PHE A 75 1.23 17.47 -13.00
N ASP A 76 1.30 18.66 -12.38
CA ASP A 76 0.13 19.53 -12.12
C ASP A 76 -0.30 20.37 -13.34
N LYS A 77 0.54 20.46 -14.38
CA LYS A 77 0.38 21.48 -15.44
C LYS A 77 -0.21 20.96 -16.74
N ILE A 78 -0.28 19.64 -16.95
CA ILE A 78 -0.63 19.05 -18.24
C ILE A 78 -1.61 17.88 -18.03
N ASP A 79 -2.89 18.13 -18.30
CA ASP A 79 -3.98 17.14 -18.25
C ASP A 79 -4.30 16.61 -19.65
N THR A 80 -3.28 16.13 -20.34
CA THR A 80 -3.44 15.49 -21.67
C THR A 80 -3.53 13.98 -21.47
N GLU A 81 -4.39 13.31 -22.24
CA GLU A 81 -4.63 11.86 -22.11
C GLU A 81 -3.34 11.02 -22.26
N GLU A 82 -2.42 11.45 -23.13
CA GLU A 82 -1.09 10.83 -23.30
C GLU A 82 -0.24 10.93 -22.02
N TYR A 83 -0.27 12.08 -21.35
CA TYR A 83 0.44 12.31 -20.09
C TYR A 83 -0.18 11.51 -18.94
N ARG A 84 -1.51 11.39 -18.88
CA ARG A 84 -2.20 10.56 -17.88
C ARG A 84 -1.81 9.09 -18.01
N THR A 85 -1.81 8.58 -19.24
CA THR A 85 -1.41 7.20 -19.54
C THR A 85 0.06 6.97 -19.19
N THR A 86 0.95 7.89 -19.56
CA THR A 86 2.38 7.84 -19.22
C THR A 86 2.61 7.85 -17.70
N ASN A 87 1.88 8.70 -16.97
CA ASN A 87 1.96 8.76 -15.51
C ASN A 87 1.44 7.45 -14.87
N ALA A 88 0.37 6.88 -15.40
CA ALA A 88 -0.18 5.62 -14.93
C ALA A 88 0.81 4.46 -15.15
N GLN A 89 1.44 4.36 -16.32
CA GLN A 89 2.50 3.39 -16.61
C GLN A 89 3.72 3.58 -15.69
N TYR A 90 4.10 4.83 -15.42
CA TYR A 90 5.16 5.14 -14.47
C TYR A 90 4.84 4.62 -13.06
N LEU A 91 3.60 4.84 -12.58
CA LEU A 91 3.13 4.33 -11.29
C LEU A 91 3.05 2.81 -11.29
N GLN A 92 2.58 2.19 -12.38
CA GLN A 92 2.53 0.74 -12.53
C GLN A 92 3.91 0.09 -12.42
N ARG A 93 4.96 0.73 -12.95
CA ARG A 93 6.34 0.26 -12.79
C ARG A 93 6.86 0.50 -11.36
N THR A 94 6.66 1.71 -10.83
CA THR A 94 7.34 2.12 -9.59
C THR A 94 6.67 1.69 -8.29
N LEU A 95 5.33 1.56 -8.26
CA LEU A 95 4.60 1.17 -7.05
C LEU A 95 4.90 -0.27 -6.60
N PRO A 96 4.89 -1.31 -7.47
CA PRO A 96 5.26 -2.66 -7.07
C PRO A 96 6.69 -2.74 -6.52
N MET A 97 7.65 -2.03 -7.15
CA MET A 97 9.02 -1.96 -6.65
C MET A 97 9.09 -1.36 -5.24
N ARG A 98 8.45 -0.20 -5.02
CA ARG A 98 8.40 0.44 -3.70
C ARG A 98 7.76 -0.47 -2.65
N MET A 99 6.72 -1.21 -3.05
CA MET A 99 6.04 -2.16 -2.18
C MET A 99 6.93 -3.36 -1.85
N ALA A 100 7.67 -3.90 -2.81
CA ALA A 100 8.62 -4.99 -2.60
C ALA A 100 9.71 -4.62 -1.57
N HIS A 101 10.29 -3.41 -1.69
CA HIS A 101 11.23 -2.88 -0.70
C HIS A 101 10.60 -2.80 0.70
N ARG A 102 9.36 -2.29 0.80
CA ARG A 102 8.64 -2.24 2.08
C ARG A 102 8.38 -3.61 2.68
N VAL A 103 7.92 -4.57 1.89
CA VAL A 103 7.69 -5.95 2.32
C VAL A 103 9.00 -6.58 2.83
N HIS A 104 10.11 -6.32 2.14
CA HIS A 104 11.42 -6.75 2.58
C HIS A 104 11.85 -6.10 3.91
N ASP A 105 11.54 -4.83 4.14
CA ASP A 105 11.83 -4.18 5.43
C ASP A 105 11.11 -4.84 6.60
N PHE A 106 9.88 -5.34 6.40
CA PHE A 106 9.18 -6.17 7.39
C PHE A 106 9.90 -7.49 7.67
N GLN A 107 10.51 -8.11 6.66
CA GLN A 107 11.27 -9.35 6.81
C GLN A 107 12.59 -9.15 7.58
N LEU A 108 13.12 -7.92 7.60
CA LEU A 108 14.29 -7.54 8.39
C LEU A 108 13.96 -7.16 9.83
N LEU A 109 12.69 -7.12 10.23
CA LEU A 109 12.33 -6.80 11.61
C LEU A 109 12.81 -7.91 12.56
N PRO A 110 13.29 -7.56 13.76
CA PRO A 110 13.66 -8.57 14.74
C PRO A 110 12.47 -9.46 15.11
N PHE A 111 12.74 -10.74 15.35
CA PHE A 111 11.73 -11.79 15.51
C PHE A 111 10.61 -11.45 16.49
N ILE A 112 10.96 -10.86 17.65
CA ILE A 112 10.00 -10.45 18.69
C ILE A 112 8.96 -9.45 18.15
N VAL A 113 9.40 -8.53 17.28
CA VAL A 113 8.57 -7.52 16.65
C VAL A 113 7.74 -8.13 15.51
N GLY A 114 8.35 -9.00 14.70
CA GLY A 114 7.67 -9.71 13.61
C GLY A 114 6.55 -10.65 14.07
N CYS A 115 6.66 -11.21 15.28
CA CYS A 115 5.62 -12.08 15.86
C CYS A 115 4.41 -11.31 16.40
N ASN A 116 4.46 -9.98 16.50
CA ASN A 116 3.32 -9.21 16.98
C ASN A 116 2.15 -9.32 15.98
N PRO A 117 0.94 -9.68 16.42
CA PRO A 117 -0.19 -9.91 15.52
C PRO A 117 -0.59 -8.66 14.72
N ALA A 118 -0.43 -7.46 15.29
CA ALA A 118 -0.72 -6.20 14.60
C ALA A 118 0.31 -5.90 13.50
N ILE A 119 1.58 -6.25 13.71
CA ILE A 119 2.64 -6.06 12.72
C ILE A 119 2.52 -7.12 11.62
N LYS A 120 2.23 -8.37 12.01
CA LYS A 120 1.97 -9.47 11.08
C LYS A 120 0.79 -9.19 10.15
N SER A 121 -0.33 -8.67 10.67
CA SER A 121 -1.48 -8.30 9.83
C SER A 121 -1.13 -7.21 8.80
N VAL A 122 -0.26 -6.26 9.17
CA VAL A 122 0.21 -5.23 8.24
C VAL A 122 1.11 -5.83 7.17
N TYR A 123 2.02 -6.74 7.54
CA TYR A 123 2.86 -7.46 6.59
C TYR A 123 2.02 -8.23 5.55
N GLU A 124 1.03 -8.98 6.00
CA GLU A 124 0.11 -9.73 5.12
C GLU A 124 -0.64 -8.78 4.16
N LEU A 125 -1.10 -7.63 4.66
CA LEU A 125 -1.73 -6.60 3.84
C LEU A 125 -0.78 -6.05 2.77
N GLN A 126 0.48 -5.76 3.11
CA GLN A 126 1.46 -5.28 2.12
C GLN A 126 1.76 -6.33 1.04
N VAL A 127 1.87 -7.61 1.41
CA VAL A 127 2.07 -8.72 0.45
C VAL A 127 0.86 -8.86 -0.48
N HIS A 128 -0.36 -8.76 0.05
CA HIS A 128 -1.58 -8.79 -0.75
C HIS A 128 -1.64 -7.63 -1.74
N ASN A 129 -1.38 -6.40 -1.27
CA ASN A 129 -1.36 -5.20 -2.10
C ASN A 129 -0.31 -5.31 -3.22
N PHE A 130 0.86 -5.86 -2.92
CA PHE A 130 1.89 -6.13 -3.91
C PHE A 130 1.41 -7.08 -5.00
N ASP A 131 0.74 -8.18 -4.63
CA ASP A 131 0.25 -9.16 -5.60
C ASP A 131 -0.90 -8.59 -6.46
N LEU A 132 -1.77 -7.76 -5.89
CA LEU A 132 -2.79 -7.02 -6.65
C LEU A 132 -2.15 -6.09 -7.69
N LEU A 133 -1.16 -5.29 -7.28
CA LEU A 133 -0.45 -4.38 -8.18
C LEU A 133 0.28 -5.14 -9.31
N ARG A 134 0.85 -6.31 -9.01
CA ARG A 134 1.57 -7.15 -9.98
C ARG A 134 0.63 -7.76 -11.03
N ARG A 135 -0.57 -8.15 -10.63
CA ARG A 135 -1.54 -8.81 -11.52
C ARG A 135 -2.21 -7.84 -12.50
N PHE A 136 -2.09 -6.53 -12.27
CA PHE A 136 -2.71 -5.53 -13.12
C PHE A 136 -2.04 -5.50 -14.51
N PRO A 137 -2.79 -5.62 -15.62
CA PRO A 137 -2.24 -5.67 -16.98
C PRO A 137 -1.62 -4.32 -17.39
N GLU A 138 -0.73 -4.34 -18.39
CA GLU A 138 -0.09 -3.12 -18.90
C GLU A 138 -1.12 -2.08 -19.35
N ILE A 139 -0.97 -0.85 -18.86
CA ILE A 139 -1.92 0.25 -19.14
C ILE A 139 -1.58 0.85 -20.49
N THR A 140 -2.47 0.70 -21.47
CA THR A 140 -2.32 1.28 -22.82
C THR A 140 -3.46 2.24 -23.15
N THR A 141 -4.59 2.11 -22.48
CA THR A 141 -5.80 2.89 -22.74
C THR A 141 -6.22 3.73 -21.53
N ILE A 142 -7.00 4.79 -21.80
CA ILE A 142 -7.60 5.66 -20.78
C ILE A 142 -8.62 4.90 -19.92
N GLY A 143 -9.25 3.86 -20.46
CA GLY A 143 -10.16 2.99 -19.70
C GLY A 143 -9.42 2.24 -18.61
N GLU A 144 -8.29 1.60 -18.96
CA GLU A 144 -7.41 0.89 -18.03
C GLU A 144 -6.77 1.83 -17.00
N GLU A 145 -6.42 3.06 -17.39
CA GLU A 145 -5.93 4.08 -16.45
C GLU A 145 -6.94 4.38 -15.34
N LYS A 146 -8.23 4.50 -15.67
CA LYS A 146 -9.28 4.75 -14.66
C LYS A 146 -9.45 3.56 -13.72
N GLU A 147 -9.43 2.34 -14.24
CA GLU A 147 -9.50 1.12 -13.43
C GLU A 147 -8.29 1.00 -12.50
N PHE A 148 -7.10 1.31 -13.02
CA PHE A 148 -5.87 1.33 -12.24
C PHE A 148 -5.91 2.36 -11.11
N LEU A 149 -6.39 3.57 -11.38
CA LEU A 149 -6.56 4.61 -10.37
C LEU A 149 -7.60 4.23 -9.31
N HIS A 150 -8.69 3.58 -9.70
CA HIS A 150 -9.68 3.08 -8.76
C HIS A 150 -9.06 2.06 -7.81
N MET A 151 -8.33 1.07 -8.35
CA MET A 151 -7.59 0.09 -7.57
C MET A 151 -6.59 0.76 -6.61
N ILE A 152 -5.78 1.72 -7.09
CA ILE A 152 -4.83 2.45 -6.22
C ILE A 152 -5.56 3.18 -5.10
N THR A 153 -6.68 3.82 -5.39
CA THR A 153 -7.47 4.54 -4.39
C THR A 153 -7.95 3.59 -3.29
N ASP A 154 -8.41 2.40 -3.66
CA ASP A 154 -8.80 1.37 -2.71
C ASP A 154 -7.62 0.88 -1.88
N LEU A 155 -6.46 0.64 -2.50
CA LEU A 155 -5.23 0.28 -1.80
C LEU A 155 -4.81 1.36 -0.79
N LEU A 156 -4.92 2.64 -1.15
CA LEU A 156 -4.60 3.75 -0.25
C LEU A 156 -5.58 3.82 0.94
N ASN A 157 -6.88 3.61 0.68
CA ASN A 157 -7.89 3.58 1.73
C ASN A 157 -7.66 2.42 2.72
N GLN A 158 -7.30 1.24 2.23
CA GLN A 158 -6.95 0.09 3.06
C GLN A 158 -5.70 0.35 3.92
N ASN A 159 -4.76 1.15 3.42
CA ASN A 159 -3.53 1.50 4.15
C ASN A 159 -3.69 2.67 5.14
N SER A 160 -4.86 3.30 5.22
CA SER A 160 -5.10 4.47 6.10
C SER A 160 -4.85 4.20 7.58
N ASP A 161 -5.18 2.99 8.05
CA ASP A 161 -5.04 2.57 9.45
C ASP A 161 -3.70 1.86 9.76
N VAL A 162 -2.84 1.67 8.76
CA VAL A 162 -1.56 0.96 8.93
C VAL A 162 -0.66 1.67 9.94
N VAL A 163 -0.56 3.00 9.87
CA VAL A 163 0.29 3.79 10.76
C VAL A 163 -0.12 3.62 12.22
N ASN A 164 -1.43 3.66 12.49
CA ASN A 164 -1.98 3.47 13.84
C ASN A 164 -1.74 2.03 14.35
N THR A 165 -1.94 1.05 13.47
CA THR A 165 -1.75 -0.37 13.80
C THR A 165 -0.28 -0.68 14.11
N LEU A 166 0.65 -0.15 13.31
CA LEU A 166 2.08 -0.27 13.55
C LEU A 166 2.52 0.45 14.82
N ALA A 167 2.02 1.66 15.06
CA ALA A 167 2.32 2.39 16.30
C ALA A 167 1.92 1.59 17.54
N ARG A 168 0.74 0.96 17.52
CA ARG A 168 0.27 0.07 18.59
C ARG A 168 1.16 -1.16 18.73
N GLY A 169 1.50 -1.83 17.63
CA GLY A 169 2.35 -3.03 17.64
C GLY A 169 3.76 -2.74 18.18
N PHE A 170 4.40 -1.67 17.72
CA PHE A 170 5.71 -1.26 18.24
C PHE A 170 5.64 -0.82 19.71
N GLY A 171 4.55 -0.17 20.13
CA GLY A 171 4.32 0.17 21.53
C GLY A 171 4.31 -1.06 22.45
N GLN A 172 3.67 -2.16 22.01
CA GLN A 172 3.65 -3.42 22.76
C GLN A 172 5.03 -4.11 22.81
N CYS A 173 5.81 -4.00 21.72
CA CYS A 173 7.14 -4.60 21.63
C CYS A 173 8.22 -3.78 22.36
N LYS A 174 7.95 -2.50 22.68
CA LYS A 174 8.90 -1.58 23.32
C LYS A 174 9.49 -2.10 24.62
N HIS A 175 8.70 -2.85 25.41
CA HIS A 175 9.15 -3.42 26.68
C HIS A 175 10.02 -4.67 26.52
N HIS A 176 10.02 -5.28 25.33
CA HIS A 176 10.67 -6.55 25.03
C HIS A 176 11.92 -6.37 24.15
N MET A 177 12.39 -5.13 23.97
CA MET A 177 13.44 -4.79 23.01
C MET A 177 14.47 -3.83 23.63
N PRO A 178 15.77 -4.05 23.41
CA PRO A 178 16.80 -3.10 23.82
C PRO A 178 16.66 -1.77 23.06
N LYS A 179 16.92 -0.65 23.75
CA LYS A 179 16.69 0.72 23.24
C LYS A 179 17.38 1.01 21.90
N ASP A 180 18.55 0.42 21.66
CA ASP A 180 19.35 0.61 20.43
C ASP A 180 18.72 -0.02 19.18
N GLN A 181 17.91 -1.06 19.35
CA GLN A 181 17.21 -1.67 18.22
C GLN A 181 15.90 -0.94 17.92
N LEU A 182 15.26 -0.32 18.91
CA LEU A 182 13.99 0.41 18.76
C LEU A 182 14.14 1.66 17.89
N THR A 183 15.25 2.39 18.03
CA THR A 183 15.58 3.56 17.19
C THR A 183 15.73 3.15 15.72
N ARG A 184 16.49 2.07 15.46
CA ARG A 184 16.67 1.52 14.10
C ARG A 184 15.38 1.11 13.40
N VAL A 185 14.40 0.58 14.13
CA VAL A 185 13.10 0.20 13.57
C VAL A 185 12.22 1.43 13.31
N SER A 186 12.32 2.47 14.16
CA SER A 186 11.52 3.69 14.03
C SER A 186 11.96 4.58 12.87
N ASP A 187 13.26 4.59 12.56
CA ASP A 187 13.84 5.41 11.48
C ASP A 187 13.56 4.85 10.08
N ARG A 188 13.10 3.59 9.95
CA ARG A 188 12.77 2.93 8.67
C ARG A 188 11.34 3.21 8.17
N ARG A 189 10.72 4.32 8.57
CA ARG A 189 9.33 4.71 8.19
C ARG A 189 9.22 5.32 6.80
#